data_AF-A0A3B0JJT9-F1
#
_entry.id   AF-A0A3B0JJT9-F1
#
_cell.length_a   1.000
_cell.length_b   1.000
_cell.length_c   1.000
_cell.angle_alpha   90.00
_cell.angle_beta   90.00
_cell.angle_gamma   90.00
#
_symmetry.space_group_name_H-M   'P 1'
#
loop_
_entity.id
_entity.type
_entity.pdbx_description
1 polymer ?
#
loop_
_entity_poly.entity_id
_entity_poly.type
_entity_poly.pdbx_seq_one_letter_code
_entity_poly.pdbx_strand_id
1 'polypeptide(L)'
;MEVAKADEFKVGDIVFAEQPGYMPWPATLLEKLEHGGLVQYICTNDYMRVSYQKMWPYNHQHKKIIVTKEALEYEDFREAILMTERLKGCSDDDAVDYVWQEMHPGAVHVPKKPADISPVPVPVGAQRQIELDYVHKVRKQSNSLRVETQFVQEINTLRRCLTIGYKDYEAAHAAFEQLLQMPVSQLLLVRNFEGVDSIRQLCRFAPTLEPQTDNGNGNANAAIVIRSQANKLMARFVSCFKRPYTKPDFWSEFTWLSDTYMRYTVEFFPKCG
;
A
#
# COMPACT_ATOMS: atom_id res chain seq x y z
N MET A 1 -6.17 29.29 -3.77
CA MET A 1 -5.55 28.46 -4.82
C MET A 1 -6.14 28.91 -6.14
N GLU A 2 -5.33 29.16 -7.17
CA GLU A 2 -5.87 29.59 -8.47
C GLU A 2 -6.70 28.45 -9.07
N VAL A 3 -7.86 28.79 -9.64
CA VAL A 3 -8.80 27.80 -10.16
C VAL A 3 -8.44 27.48 -11.61
N ALA A 4 -8.13 26.22 -11.88
CA ALA A 4 -7.83 25.75 -13.24
C ALA A 4 -9.09 25.78 -14.12
N LYS A 5 -8.92 26.13 -15.39
CA LYS A 5 -10.03 26.15 -16.37
C LYS A 5 -10.26 24.74 -16.94
N ALA A 6 -11.49 24.47 -17.37
CA ALA A 6 -11.88 23.17 -17.95
C ALA A 6 -10.97 22.71 -19.11
N ASP A 7 -10.41 23.64 -19.86
CA ASP A 7 -9.54 23.37 -21.02
C ASP A 7 -8.13 22.88 -20.65
N GLU A 8 -7.71 23.07 -19.39
CA GLU A 8 -6.38 22.69 -18.91
C GLU A 8 -6.27 21.20 -18.58
N PHE A 9 -7.40 20.52 -18.42
CA PHE A 9 -7.45 19.10 -18.05
C PHE A 9 -7.73 18.20 -19.25
N LYS A 10 -7.07 17.03 -19.27
CA LYS A 10 -7.27 15.94 -20.22
C LYS A 10 -7.62 14.65 -19.49
N VAL A 11 -8.42 13.80 -20.14
CA VAL A 11 -8.68 12.44 -19.63
C VAL A 11 -7.34 11.70 -19.49
N GLY A 12 -7.15 11.05 -18.34
CA GLY A 12 -5.90 10.41 -17.95
C GLY A 12 -4.99 11.28 -17.10
N ASP A 13 -5.24 12.59 -16.98
CA ASP A 13 -4.44 13.46 -16.12
C ASP A 13 -4.61 13.07 -14.64
N ILE A 14 -3.50 13.16 -13.91
CA ILE A 14 -3.50 13.12 -12.46
C ILE A 14 -3.72 14.55 -11.94
N VAL A 15 -4.68 14.70 -11.04
CA VAL A 15 -5.13 15.95 -10.45
C VAL A 15 -5.22 15.82 -8.93
N PHE A 16 -5.19 16.93 -8.21
CA PHE A 16 -5.77 16.99 -6.87
C PHE A 16 -7.25 17.31 -6.98
N ALA A 17 -8.10 16.55 -6.30
CA ALA A 17 -9.54 16.76 -6.30
C ALA A 17 -10.07 16.85 -4.87
N GLU A 18 -10.92 17.84 -4.58
CA GLU A 18 -11.46 18.07 -3.24
C GLU A 18 -12.90 17.58 -3.09
N GLN A 19 -13.13 16.82 -2.02
CA GLN A 19 -14.45 16.46 -1.53
C GLN A 19 -14.79 17.30 -0.29
N PRO A 20 -16.06 17.75 -0.11
CA PRO A 20 -16.46 18.47 1.09
C PRO A 20 -16.10 17.69 2.37
N GLY A 21 -15.37 18.33 3.28
CA GLY A 21 -14.95 17.74 4.56
C GLY A 21 -13.64 16.95 4.51
N TYR A 22 -12.98 16.88 3.36
CA TYR A 22 -11.72 16.17 3.17
C TYR A 22 -10.66 17.07 2.53
N MET A 23 -9.38 16.77 2.78
CA MET A 23 -8.29 17.44 2.08
C MET A 23 -8.30 17.09 0.57
N PRO A 24 -7.80 17.97 -0.32
CA PRO A 24 -7.64 17.63 -1.73
C PRO A 24 -6.76 16.39 -1.90
N TRP A 25 -7.26 15.38 -2.60
CA TRP A 25 -6.63 14.07 -2.72
C TRP A 25 -6.19 13.81 -4.16
N PRO A 26 -5.04 13.14 -4.41
CA PRO A 26 -4.60 12.82 -5.76
C PRO A 26 -5.58 11.84 -6.45
N ALA A 27 -5.97 12.13 -7.69
CA ALA A 27 -6.97 11.39 -8.43
C ALA A 27 -6.65 11.35 -9.92
N THR A 28 -7.10 10.31 -10.62
CA THR A 28 -7.03 10.24 -12.09
C THR A 28 -8.35 10.74 -12.69
N LEU A 29 -8.27 11.68 -13.63
CA LEU A 29 -9.44 12.15 -14.37
C LEU A 29 -9.85 11.12 -15.42
N LEU A 30 -11.00 10.46 -15.22
CA LEU A 30 -11.50 9.40 -16.10
C LEU A 30 -12.40 9.92 -17.22
N GLU A 31 -13.17 10.97 -16.95
CA GLU A 31 -14.12 11.53 -17.91
C GLU A 31 -14.24 13.04 -17.70
N LYS A 32 -14.27 13.81 -18.80
CA LYS A 32 -14.59 15.23 -18.77
C LYS A 32 -16.10 15.43 -18.90
N LEU A 33 -16.65 16.23 -17.99
CA LEU A 33 -18.04 16.69 -18.00
C LEU A 33 -18.08 18.20 -18.27
N GLU A 34 -19.27 18.74 -18.51
CA GLU A 34 -19.47 20.15 -18.85
C GLU A 34 -18.98 21.11 -17.75
N HIS A 35 -19.17 20.76 -16.48
CA HIS A 35 -18.83 21.61 -15.33
C HIS A 35 -17.85 20.95 -14.34
N GLY A 36 -17.25 19.82 -14.72
CA GLY A 36 -16.36 19.06 -13.86
C GLY A 36 -15.82 17.81 -14.53
N GLY A 37 -15.30 16.88 -13.74
CA GLY A 37 -14.84 15.59 -14.23
C GLY A 37 -15.26 14.45 -13.31
N LEU A 38 -15.38 13.25 -13.87
CA LEU A 38 -15.40 12.02 -13.07
C LEU A 38 -13.96 11.65 -12.75
N VAL A 39 -13.60 11.65 -11.47
CA VAL A 39 -12.26 11.29 -11.01
C VAL A 39 -12.28 10.00 -10.22
N GLN A 40 -11.17 9.26 -10.24
CA GLN A 40 -10.90 8.14 -9.34
C GLN A 40 -9.76 8.52 -8.41
N TYR A 41 -10.03 8.51 -7.10
CA TYR A 41 -9.03 8.84 -6.10
C TYR A 41 -7.97 7.74 -5.97
N ILE A 42 -6.70 8.12 -6.01
CA ILE A 42 -5.55 7.19 -5.96
C ILE A 42 -5.48 6.57 -4.56
N CYS A 43 -5.23 5.26 -4.51
CA CYS A 43 -5.25 4.45 -3.29
C CYS A 43 -6.61 4.40 -2.56
N THR A 44 -7.68 4.90 -3.19
CA THR A 44 -9.05 4.71 -2.71
C THR A 44 -9.91 4.04 -3.79
N ASN A 45 -11.12 3.63 -3.40
CA ASN A 45 -12.11 3.05 -4.32
C ASN A 45 -13.21 4.03 -4.70
N ASP A 46 -13.01 5.30 -4.36
CA ASP A 46 -14.03 6.32 -4.50
C ASP A 46 -13.89 7.00 -5.86
N TYR A 47 -15.03 7.06 -6.54
CA TYR A 47 -15.21 7.83 -7.75
C TYR A 47 -16.17 8.96 -7.45
N MET A 48 -15.84 10.16 -7.89
CA MET A 48 -16.73 11.28 -7.67
C MET A 48 -16.74 12.23 -8.87
N ARG A 49 -17.90 12.82 -9.09
CA ARG A 49 -18.02 13.98 -9.99
C ARG A 49 -17.54 15.21 -9.23
N VAL A 50 -16.43 15.76 -9.65
CA VAL A 50 -15.79 16.91 -9.00
C VAL A 50 -15.87 18.09 -9.95
N SER A 51 -16.33 19.23 -9.45
CA SER A 51 -16.32 20.49 -10.21
C SER A 51 -14.88 20.88 -10.54
N TYR A 52 -14.64 21.45 -11.73
CA TYR A 52 -13.31 21.96 -12.09
C TYR A 52 -12.80 23.01 -11.08
N GLN A 53 -13.69 23.68 -10.35
CA GLN A 53 -13.34 24.63 -9.28
C GLN A 53 -12.70 23.97 -8.05
N LYS A 54 -12.89 22.66 -7.90
CA LYS A 54 -12.36 21.82 -6.83
C LYS A 54 -11.32 20.82 -7.35
N MET A 55 -10.74 21.13 -8.51
CA MET A 55 -9.70 20.34 -9.15
C MET A 55 -8.50 21.21 -9.43
N TRP A 56 -7.31 20.67 -9.17
CA TRP A 56 -6.05 21.34 -9.44
C TRP A 56 -5.09 20.38 -10.14
N PRO A 57 -4.28 20.85 -11.11
CA PRO A 57 -3.28 20.01 -11.74
C PRO A 57 -2.29 19.46 -10.70
N TYR A 58 -1.93 18.18 -10.83
CA TYR A 58 -0.89 17.57 -10.00
C TYR A 58 0.51 18.05 -10.47
N ASN A 59 0.88 19.26 -10.07
CA ASN A 59 2.13 19.92 -10.44
C ASN A 59 2.88 20.47 -9.21
N HIS A 60 4.11 20.94 -9.41
CA HIS A 60 4.97 21.44 -8.32
C HIS A 60 4.32 22.53 -7.47
N GLN A 61 3.56 23.44 -8.09
CA GLN A 61 2.93 24.57 -7.41
C GLN A 61 1.83 24.11 -6.46
N HIS A 62 0.95 23.21 -6.90
CA HIS A 62 -0.12 22.68 -6.06
C HIS A 62 0.40 21.69 -5.02
N LYS A 63 1.41 20.89 -5.38
CA LYS A 63 2.09 19.99 -4.42
C LYS A 63 2.60 20.75 -3.20
N LYS A 64 3.26 21.90 -3.38
CA LYS A 64 3.73 22.74 -2.26
C LYS A 64 2.66 23.20 -1.28
N ILE A 65 1.40 23.27 -1.71
CA ILE A 65 0.28 23.77 -0.89
C ILE A 65 -0.47 22.61 -0.25
N ILE A 66 -0.61 21.48 -0.96
CA ILE A 66 -1.47 20.36 -0.58
C ILE A 66 -0.67 19.27 0.13
N VAL A 67 0.54 18.99 -0.35
CA VAL A 67 1.43 17.94 0.19
C VAL A 67 2.28 18.57 1.29
N THR A 68 1.64 18.92 2.41
CA THR A 68 2.33 19.48 3.57
C THR A 68 2.75 18.37 4.53
N LYS A 69 3.64 18.70 5.47
CA LYS A 69 4.00 17.80 6.58
C LYS A 69 2.76 17.27 7.32
N GLU A 70 1.84 18.16 7.67
CA GLU A 70 0.61 17.81 8.41
C GLU A 70 -0.30 16.89 7.59
N ALA A 71 -0.40 17.12 6.28
CA ALA A 71 -1.16 16.23 5.40
C ALA A 71 -0.49 14.84 5.31
N LEU A 72 0.84 14.80 5.20
CA LEU A 72 1.63 13.57 5.14
C LEU A 72 1.69 12.80 6.48
N GLU A 73 1.26 13.37 7.60
CA GLU A 73 1.04 12.62 8.84
C GLU A 73 -0.08 11.59 8.66
N TYR A 74 -1.07 11.89 7.81
CA TYR A 74 -2.12 10.93 7.47
C TYR A 74 -1.57 9.85 6.53
N GLU A 75 -1.47 8.61 7.04
CA GLU A 75 -0.84 7.49 6.35
C GLU A 75 -1.43 7.21 4.97
N ASP A 76 -2.76 7.18 4.86
CA ASP A 76 -3.42 6.88 3.58
C ASP A 76 -3.11 7.98 2.54
N PHE A 77 -3.01 9.24 2.96
CA PHE A 77 -2.66 10.35 2.05
C PHE A 77 -1.21 10.25 1.61
N ARG A 78 -0.31 9.95 2.56
CA ARG A 78 1.10 9.70 2.26
C ARG A 78 1.28 8.53 1.28
N GLU A 79 0.54 7.44 1.46
CA GLU A 79 0.54 6.30 0.53
C GLU A 79 0.03 6.71 -0.86
N ALA A 80 -1.04 7.51 -0.91
CA ALA A 80 -1.57 8.01 -2.17
C ALA A 80 -0.56 8.89 -2.92
N ILE A 81 0.18 9.76 -2.23
CA ILE A 81 1.25 10.56 -2.84
C ILE A 81 2.38 9.68 -3.37
N LEU A 82 2.87 8.71 -2.58
CA LEU A 82 3.90 7.77 -3.03
C LEU A 82 3.48 7.01 -4.29
N MET A 83 2.25 6.47 -4.30
CA MET A 83 1.71 5.77 -5.47
C MET A 83 1.57 6.70 -6.68
N THR A 84 1.18 7.96 -6.44
CA THR A 84 1.05 8.96 -7.49
C THR A 84 2.39 9.31 -8.14
N GLU A 85 3.45 9.50 -7.33
CA GLU A 85 4.79 9.76 -7.86
C GLU A 85 5.32 8.55 -8.67
N ARG A 86 5.06 7.32 -8.23
CA ARG A 86 5.37 6.10 -9.00
C ARG A 86 4.63 6.06 -10.34
N LEU A 87 3.33 6.35 -10.35
CA LEU A 87 2.52 6.42 -11.58
C LEU A 87 3.03 7.50 -12.55
N LYS A 88 3.63 8.56 -12.03
CA LYS A 88 4.30 9.62 -12.79
C LYS A 88 5.67 9.22 -13.35
N GLY A 89 6.15 8.01 -13.05
CA GLY A 89 7.44 7.47 -13.50
C GLY A 89 8.62 7.83 -12.59
N CYS A 90 8.36 8.33 -11.39
CA CYS A 90 9.40 8.54 -10.38
C CYS A 90 9.89 7.18 -9.87
N SER A 91 11.19 7.04 -9.60
CA SER A 91 11.73 5.81 -9.00
C SER A 91 11.21 5.68 -7.56
N ASP A 92 11.21 4.45 -7.03
CA ASP A 92 10.79 4.21 -5.65
C ASP A 92 11.62 4.99 -4.64
N ASP A 93 12.93 5.08 -4.87
CA ASP A 93 13.86 5.81 -4.00
C ASP A 93 13.58 7.32 -4.05
N ASP A 94 13.34 7.89 -5.24
CA ASP A 94 13.05 9.32 -5.42
C ASP A 94 11.69 9.71 -4.84
N ALA A 95 10.67 8.84 -4.99
CA ALA A 95 9.35 9.07 -4.43
C ALA A 95 9.37 9.08 -2.90
N VAL A 96 10.13 8.14 -2.30
CA VAL A 96 10.33 8.08 -0.85
C VAL A 96 11.13 9.28 -0.35
N ASP A 97 12.19 9.67 -1.05
CA ASP A 97 13.00 10.85 -0.73
C ASP A 97 12.15 12.14 -0.76
N TYR A 98 11.33 12.32 -1.80
CA TYR A 98 10.42 13.46 -1.90
C TYR A 98 9.49 13.56 -0.67
N VAL A 99 8.78 12.49 -0.34
CA VAL A 99 7.86 12.46 0.81
C VAL A 99 8.59 12.68 2.13
N TRP A 100 9.80 12.11 2.27
CA TRP A 100 10.64 12.31 3.44
C TRP A 100 11.05 13.78 3.62
N GLN A 101 11.48 14.45 2.55
CA GLN A 101 11.89 15.85 2.59
C GLN A 101 10.73 16.76 3.01
N GLU A 102 9.53 16.53 2.49
CA GLU A 102 8.34 17.30 2.87
C GLU A 102 7.94 17.07 4.35
N MET A 103 8.14 15.85 4.87
CA MET A 103 7.92 15.57 6.30
C MET A 103 8.98 16.16 7.23
N HIS A 104 10.20 16.37 6.71
CA HIS A 104 11.37 16.82 7.48
C HIS A 104 12.03 18.05 6.82
N PRO A 105 11.32 19.19 6.72
CA PRO A 105 11.84 20.37 6.04
C PRO A 105 13.13 20.87 6.71
N GLY A 106 14.19 20.99 5.92
CA GLY A 106 15.52 21.42 6.38
C GLY A 106 16.43 20.30 6.88
N ALA A 107 15.98 19.05 6.92
CA ALA A 107 16.85 17.91 7.17
C ALA A 107 17.58 17.50 5.87
N VAL A 108 18.89 17.29 5.94
CA VAL A 108 19.65 16.74 4.80
C VAL A 108 19.32 15.26 4.68
N HIS A 109 18.62 14.86 3.62
CA HIS A 109 18.46 13.44 3.29
C HIS A 109 19.80 12.91 2.78
N VAL A 110 20.50 12.17 3.62
CA VAL A 110 21.63 11.35 3.19
C VAL A 110 21.03 10.03 2.71
N PRO A 111 21.14 9.66 1.42
CA PRO A 111 20.70 8.35 0.96
C PRO A 111 21.39 7.30 1.82
N LYS A 112 20.63 6.42 2.47
CA LYS A 112 21.16 5.41 3.38
C LYS A 112 22.14 4.49 2.65
N LYS A 113 23.43 4.83 2.71
CA LYS A 113 24.47 3.82 2.89
C LYS A 113 24.29 3.26 4.30
N PRO A 114 24.39 1.94 4.53
CA PRO A 114 24.03 1.34 5.82
C PRO A 114 25.07 1.70 6.88
N ALA A 115 24.92 2.86 7.51
CA ALA A 115 25.37 3.18 8.84
C ALA A 115 24.87 4.58 9.22
N ASP A 116 24.37 4.67 10.45
CA ASP A 116 24.32 5.89 11.26
C ASP A 116 23.19 6.90 10.98
N ILE A 117 22.04 6.70 11.65
CA ILE A 117 21.27 7.81 12.24
C ILE A 117 20.71 7.34 13.59
N SER A 118 21.27 7.85 14.68
CA SER A 118 20.57 8.00 15.97
C SER A 118 19.71 9.28 15.91
N PRO A 119 18.55 9.32 16.61
CA PRO A 119 18.56 10.11 17.84
C PRO A 119 17.69 9.57 19.00
N VAL A 120 18.22 9.83 20.22
CA VAL A 120 17.67 9.78 21.59
C VAL A 120 17.63 8.39 22.31
N PRO A 121 18.22 8.27 23.52
CA PRO A 121 18.66 6.99 24.07
C PRO A 121 17.59 6.30 24.90
N VAL A 122 16.95 5.29 24.31
CA VAL A 122 16.57 4.09 25.06
C VAL A 122 17.83 3.21 25.10
N PRO A 123 18.20 2.55 26.21
CA PRO A 123 19.47 1.82 26.30
C PRO A 123 19.62 0.87 25.12
N VAL A 124 20.58 1.13 24.23
CA VAL A 124 20.75 0.46 22.92
C VAL A 124 20.85 -1.07 23.07
N GLY A 125 21.31 -1.55 24.22
CA GLY A 125 21.32 -2.98 24.56
C GLY A 125 19.93 -3.60 24.76
N ALA A 126 18.97 -2.87 25.31
CA ALA A 126 17.63 -3.40 25.61
C ALA A 126 16.81 -3.61 24.33
N GLN A 127 16.83 -2.64 23.40
CA GLN A 127 16.10 -2.76 22.12
C GLN A 127 16.66 -3.89 21.27
N ARG A 128 17.99 -3.99 21.17
CA ARG A 128 18.66 -5.07 20.45
C ARG A 128 18.31 -6.46 21.02
N GLN A 129 18.25 -6.57 22.35
CA GLN A 129 17.86 -7.82 23.01
C GLN A 129 16.41 -8.20 22.70
N ILE A 130 15.48 -7.24 22.75
CA ILE A 130 14.07 -7.45 22.40
C ILE A 130 13.93 -7.94 20.95
N GLU A 131 14.66 -7.33 20.01
CA GLU A 131 14.68 -7.74 18.59
C GLU A 131 15.23 -9.18 18.42
N LEU A 132 16.34 -9.50 19.07
CA LEU A 132 16.94 -10.84 19.03
C LEU A 132 16.01 -11.90 19.65
N ASP A 133 15.39 -11.59 20.79
CA ASP A 133 14.43 -12.47 21.46
C ASP A 133 13.22 -12.74 20.57
N TYR A 134 12.73 -11.71 19.87
CA TYR A 134 11.68 -11.84 18.88
C TYR A 134 12.09 -12.79 17.75
N VAL A 135 13.25 -12.56 17.12
CA VAL A 135 13.73 -13.39 16.00
C VAL A 135 13.92 -14.85 16.45
N HIS A 136 14.52 -15.09 17.62
CA HIS A 136 14.64 -16.43 18.18
C HIS A 136 13.29 -17.10 18.44
N LYS A 137 12.33 -16.36 19.00
CA LYS A 137 10.97 -16.86 19.25
C LYS A 137 10.27 -17.27 17.95
N VAL A 138 10.33 -16.43 16.92
CA VAL A 138 9.63 -16.67 15.66
C VAL A 138 10.32 -17.78 14.85
N ARG A 139 11.65 -17.91 14.88
CA ARG A 139 12.38 -19.04 14.27
C ARG A 139 11.98 -20.42 14.81
N LYS A 140 11.48 -20.52 16.05
CA LYS A 140 10.94 -21.79 16.60
C LYS A 140 9.70 -22.29 15.85
N GLN A 141 9.07 -21.44 15.03
CA GLN A 141 7.94 -21.81 14.18
C GLN A 141 8.39 -22.40 12.83
N SER A 142 9.66 -22.79 12.64
CA SER A 142 10.20 -23.28 11.35
C SER A 142 9.37 -24.40 10.70
N ASN A 143 8.77 -25.29 11.49
CA ASN A 143 7.88 -26.35 11.00
C ASN A 143 6.64 -25.81 10.26
N SER A 144 6.23 -24.57 10.52
CA SER A 144 5.12 -23.91 9.81
C SER A 144 5.48 -23.47 8.38
N LEU A 145 6.77 -23.45 8.01
CA LEU A 145 7.22 -23.07 6.66
C LEU A 145 7.03 -24.17 5.61
N ARG A 146 6.53 -25.36 6.00
CA ARG A 146 6.22 -26.44 5.04
C ARG A 146 5.23 -26.00 3.95
N VAL A 147 4.42 -24.99 4.24
CA VAL A 147 3.41 -24.45 3.32
C VAL A 147 3.88 -23.18 2.60
N GLU A 148 5.12 -22.73 2.81
CA GLU A 148 5.64 -21.45 2.29
C GLU A 148 5.61 -21.40 0.76
N THR A 149 6.04 -22.48 0.09
CA THR A 149 6.01 -22.54 -1.38
C THR A 149 4.59 -22.42 -1.92
N GLN A 150 3.63 -23.14 -1.32
CA GLN A 150 2.23 -23.05 -1.72
C GLN A 150 1.68 -21.64 -1.44
N PHE A 151 2.06 -21.01 -0.32
CA PHE A 151 1.60 -19.68 0.03
C PHE A 151 2.04 -18.67 -1.02
N VAL A 152 3.33 -18.69 -1.39
CA VAL A 152 3.87 -17.82 -2.44
C VAL A 152 3.21 -18.10 -3.80
N GLN A 153 2.95 -19.37 -4.12
CA GLN A 153 2.26 -19.74 -5.36
C GLN A 153 0.86 -19.15 -5.44
N GLU A 154 0.04 -19.29 -4.40
CA GLU A 154 -1.33 -18.76 -4.40
C GLU A 154 -1.35 -17.22 -4.43
N ILE A 155 -0.44 -16.56 -3.71
CA ILE A 155 -0.25 -15.11 -3.80
C ILE A 155 0.10 -14.69 -5.23
N ASN A 156 1.01 -15.41 -5.90
CA ASN A 156 1.38 -15.12 -7.27
C ASN A 156 0.28 -15.45 -8.27
N THR A 157 -0.60 -16.40 -7.97
CA THR A 157 -1.84 -16.61 -8.73
C THR A 157 -2.73 -15.37 -8.63
N LEU A 158 -3.01 -14.87 -7.41
CA LEU A 158 -3.79 -13.65 -7.21
C LEU A 158 -3.23 -12.44 -7.97
N ARG A 159 -1.91 -12.22 -7.92
CA ARG A 159 -1.26 -11.11 -8.64
C ARG A 159 -1.40 -11.22 -10.16
N ARG A 160 -1.41 -12.44 -10.71
CA ARG A 160 -1.55 -12.68 -12.15
C ARG A 160 -3.00 -12.59 -12.62
N CYS A 161 -3.95 -13.04 -11.81
CA CYS A 161 -5.35 -13.13 -12.20
C CYS A 161 -6.16 -11.88 -11.84
N LEU A 162 -5.64 -10.94 -11.04
CA LEU A 162 -6.32 -9.71 -10.64
C LEU A 162 -5.55 -8.46 -11.10
N THR A 163 -5.18 -8.39 -12.38
CA THR A 163 -4.53 -7.20 -12.94
C THR A 163 -5.54 -6.18 -13.44
N ILE A 164 -5.08 -4.97 -13.75
CA ILE A 164 -5.93 -3.90 -14.27
C ILE A 164 -6.63 -4.34 -15.57
N GLY A 165 -5.91 -4.96 -16.50
CA GLY A 165 -6.43 -5.37 -17.81
C GLY A 165 -6.84 -6.84 -17.93
N TYR A 166 -6.72 -7.63 -16.87
CA TYR A 166 -7.10 -9.05 -16.88
C TYR A 166 -7.58 -9.49 -15.51
N LYS A 167 -8.81 -10.01 -15.46
CA LYS A 167 -9.50 -10.42 -14.23
C LYS A 167 -10.12 -11.81 -14.39
N ASP A 168 -9.47 -12.80 -13.80
CA ASP A 168 -9.99 -14.15 -13.64
C ASP A 168 -10.41 -14.35 -12.18
N TYR A 169 -11.69 -14.13 -11.92
CA TYR A 169 -12.28 -14.20 -10.59
C TYR A 169 -12.42 -15.63 -10.06
N GLU A 170 -12.56 -16.61 -10.95
CA GLU A 170 -12.66 -18.03 -10.57
C GLU A 170 -11.31 -18.53 -10.05
N ALA A 171 -10.22 -18.25 -10.78
CA ALA A 171 -8.88 -18.55 -10.32
C ALA A 171 -8.54 -17.81 -9.02
N ALA A 172 -8.96 -16.54 -8.90
CA ALA A 172 -8.77 -15.78 -7.68
C ALA A 172 -9.52 -16.37 -6.47
N HIS A 173 -10.78 -16.78 -6.68
CA HIS A 173 -11.58 -17.41 -5.64
C HIS A 173 -10.92 -18.71 -5.15
N ALA A 174 -10.49 -19.57 -6.07
CA ALA A 174 -9.80 -20.82 -5.74
C ALA A 174 -8.50 -20.57 -4.94
N ALA A 175 -7.71 -19.57 -5.33
CA ALA A 175 -6.50 -19.19 -4.60
C ALA A 175 -6.80 -18.69 -3.18
N PHE A 176 -7.87 -17.90 -3.01
CA PHE A 176 -8.32 -17.48 -1.68
C PHE A 176 -8.77 -18.64 -0.81
N GLU A 177 -9.48 -19.63 -1.36
CA GLU A 177 -9.88 -20.83 -0.61
C GLU A 177 -8.67 -21.60 -0.09
N GLN A 178 -7.65 -21.80 -0.94
CA GLN A 178 -6.39 -22.44 -0.52
C GLN A 178 -5.73 -21.63 0.61
N LEU A 179 -5.51 -20.33 0.42
CA LEU A 179 -4.90 -19.46 1.42
C LEU A 179 -5.66 -19.44 2.75
N LEU A 180 -6.99 -19.50 2.72
CA LEU A 180 -7.85 -19.54 3.91
C LEU A 180 -7.79 -20.86 4.67
N GLN A 181 -7.50 -21.98 4.00
CA GLN A 181 -7.38 -23.30 4.62
C GLN A 181 -5.96 -23.56 5.16
N MET A 182 -4.95 -22.90 4.58
CA MET A 182 -3.55 -23.10 4.98
C MET A 182 -3.27 -22.66 6.42
N PRO A 183 -2.42 -23.39 7.16
CA PRO A 183 -1.92 -22.95 8.46
C PRO A 183 -0.99 -21.75 8.28
N VAL A 184 -1.34 -20.63 8.92
CA VAL A 184 -0.56 -19.40 8.91
C VAL A 184 0.15 -19.20 10.25
N SER A 185 1.35 -18.64 10.22
CA SER A 185 2.16 -18.37 11.40
C SER A 185 2.83 -17.01 11.28
N GLN A 186 3.31 -16.45 12.40
CA GLN A 186 4.06 -15.18 12.35
C GLN A 186 5.29 -15.31 11.46
N LEU A 187 6.03 -16.43 11.56
CA LEU A 187 7.25 -16.66 10.77
C LEU A 187 6.97 -16.68 9.27
N LEU A 188 5.90 -17.35 8.84
CA LEU A 188 5.51 -17.40 7.44
C LEU A 188 5.23 -15.98 6.92
N LEU A 189 4.48 -15.18 7.68
CA LEU A 189 4.05 -13.84 7.27
C LEU A 189 5.22 -12.86 7.20
N VAL A 190 6.09 -12.80 8.21
CA VAL A 190 7.22 -11.86 8.22
C VAL A 190 8.28 -12.17 7.17
N ARG A 191 8.41 -13.44 6.76
CA ARG A 191 9.28 -13.86 5.64
C ARG A 191 8.70 -13.50 4.28
N ASN A 192 7.38 -13.38 4.17
CA ASN A 192 6.66 -13.17 2.92
C ASN A 192 5.94 -11.81 2.95
N PHE A 193 6.66 -10.76 3.35
CA PHE A 193 6.16 -9.40 3.51
C PHE A 193 5.37 -8.92 2.29
N GLU A 194 5.95 -9.04 1.09
CA GLU A 194 5.30 -8.62 -0.14
C GLU A 194 3.98 -9.36 -0.40
N GLY A 195 3.88 -10.62 0.02
CA GLY A 195 2.65 -11.40 -0.12
C GLY A 195 1.54 -10.90 0.80
N VAL A 196 1.89 -10.57 2.05
CA VAL A 196 0.96 -9.93 3.00
C VAL A 196 0.54 -8.55 2.49
N ASP A 197 1.47 -7.75 1.96
CA ASP A 197 1.17 -6.45 1.36
C ASP A 197 0.24 -6.58 0.14
N SER A 198 0.44 -7.59 -0.71
CA SER A 198 -0.48 -7.85 -1.82
C SER A 198 -1.90 -8.14 -1.35
N ILE A 199 -2.09 -8.91 -0.27
CA ILE A 199 -3.42 -9.11 0.32
C ILE A 199 -3.96 -7.81 0.91
N ARG A 200 -3.11 -6.97 1.54
CA ARG A 200 -3.50 -5.64 2.04
C ARG A 200 -4.04 -4.75 0.92
N GLN A 201 -3.37 -4.74 -0.23
CA GLN A 201 -3.84 -4.01 -1.41
C GLN A 201 -5.18 -4.57 -1.90
N LEU A 202 -5.35 -5.90 -1.91
CA LEU A 202 -6.62 -6.54 -2.28
C LEU A 202 -7.78 -6.29 -1.30
N CYS A 203 -7.50 -5.95 -0.03
CA CYS A 203 -8.55 -5.47 0.90
C CYS A 203 -9.21 -4.17 0.40
N ARG A 204 -8.53 -3.44 -0.49
CA ARG A 204 -9.02 -2.25 -1.18
C ARG A 204 -9.36 -2.53 -2.64
N PHE A 205 -9.65 -3.77 -3.04
CA PHE A 205 -9.98 -4.09 -4.44
C PHE A 205 -11.32 -3.49 -4.90
N ALA A 206 -11.30 -2.80 -6.05
CA ALA A 206 -12.47 -2.18 -6.69
C ALA A 206 -12.88 -2.85 -8.00
N PRO A 207 -14.18 -2.77 -8.37
CA PRO A 207 -14.63 -3.17 -9.69
C PRO A 207 -14.07 -2.24 -10.76
N THR A 208 -13.67 -2.80 -11.89
CA THR A 208 -13.31 -2.03 -13.08
C THR A 208 -14.57 -1.79 -13.92
N LEU A 209 -14.85 -0.52 -14.19
CA LEU A 209 -15.85 -0.09 -15.16
C LEU A 209 -15.23 -0.18 -16.56
N GLU A 210 -15.25 -1.37 -17.16
CA GLU A 210 -15.02 -1.46 -18.59
C GLU A 210 -16.30 -1.04 -19.35
N PRO A 211 -16.17 -0.42 -20.55
CA PRO A 211 -17.31 -0.06 -21.37
C PRO A 211 -18.05 -1.32 -21.85
N GLN A 212 -19.15 -1.60 -21.14
CA GLN A 212 -20.39 -2.29 -21.55
C GLN A 212 -20.22 -3.36 -22.65
N THR A 213 -20.04 -4.61 -22.24
CA THR A 213 -20.71 -5.73 -22.93
C THR A 213 -21.68 -6.35 -21.92
N ASP A 214 -22.97 -6.19 -22.23
CA ASP A 214 -24.17 -6.69 -21.57
C ASP A 214 -23.95 -7.74 -20.46
N ASN A 215 -23.73 -7.26 -19.21
CA ASN A 215 -24.03 -7.90 -17.91
C ASN A 215 -23.32 -7.18 -16.73
N GLY A 216 -23.46 -5.85 -16.63
CA GLY A 216 -22.74 -4.98 -15.68
C GLY A 216 -22.85 -5.30 -14.17
N ASN A 217 -23.68 -6.27 -13.78
CA ASN A 217 -23.86 -6.68 -12.39
C ASN A 217 -22.83 -7.74 -11.92
N GLY A 218 -22.19 -8.47 -12.85
CA GLY A 218 -21.25 -9.55 -12.52
C GLY A 218 -19.92 -9.07 -11.92
N ASN A 219 -19.29 -8.06 -12.55
CA ASN A 219 -17.99 -7.53 -12.13
C ASN A 219 -18.02 -6.84 -10.76
N ALA A 220 -19.09 -6.09 -10.49
CA ALA A 220 -19.28 -5.40 -9.21
C ALA A 220 -19.40 -6.43 -8.06
N ASN A 221 -20.20 -7.48 -8.28
CA ASN A 221 -20.37 -8.53 -7.29
C ASN A 221 -19.07 -9.33 -7.08
N ALA A 222 -18.34 -9.64 -8.15
CA ALA A 222 -17.07 -10.34 -8.06
C ALA A 222 -16.01 -9.54 -7.28
N ALA A 223 -15.88 -8.23 -7.54
CA ALA A 223 -14.97 -7.37 -6.80
C ALA A 223 -15.32 -7.27 -5.30
N ILE A 224 -16.61 -7.26 -4.94
CA ILE A 224 -17.06 -7.31 -3.54
C ILE A 224 -16.64 -8.63 -2.88
N VAL A 225 -16.80 -9.75 -3.58
CA VAL A 225 -16.40 -11.08 -3.09
C VAL A 225 -14.89 -11.15 -2.85
N ILE A 226 -14.07 -10.73 -3.83
CA ILE A 226 -12.61 -10.68 -3.71
C ILE A 226 -12.18 -9.86 -2.50
N ARG A 227 -12.76 -8.66 -2.33
CA ARG A 227 -12.47 -7.78 -1.20
C ARG A 227 -12.86 -8.44 0.13
N SER A 228 -14.01 -9.11 0.18
CA SER A 228 -14.45 -9.84 1.37
C SER A 228 -13.48 -10.96 1.74
N GLN A 229 -13.01 -11.74 0.77
CA GLN A 229 -12.04 -12.80 0.97
C GLN A 229 -10.69 -12.25 1.44
N ALA A 230 -10.20 -11.17 0.82
CA ALA A 230 -8.97 -10.50 1.23
C ALA A 230 -9.06 -9.99 2.68
N ASN A 231 -10.17 -9.36 3.07
CA ASN A 231 -10.39 -8.91 4.45
C ASN A 231 -10.44 -10.08 5.45
N LYS A 232 -11.09 -11.20 5.10
CA LYS A 232 -11.09 -12.41 5.93
C LYS A 232 -9.67 -12.97 6.12
N LEU A 233 -8.91 -13.02 5.04
CA LEU A 233 -7.53 -13.51 5.08
C LEU A 233 -6.62 -12.57 5.88
N MET A 234 -6.76 -11.25 5.70
CA MET A 234 -6.04 -10.25 6.48
C MET A 234 -6.37 -10.35 7.97
N ALA A 235 -7.64 -10.57 8.35
CA ALA A 235 -8.01 -10.79 9.75
C ALA A 235 -7.32 -12.04 10.34
N ARG A 236 -7.13 -13.10 9.56
CA ARG A 236 -6.34 -14.29 9.98
C ARG A 236 -4.85 -13.96 10.11
N PHE A 237 -4.30 -13.11 9.25
CA PHE A 237 -2.91 -12.65 9.39
C PHE A 237 -2.73 -11.84 10.67
N VAL A 238 -3.64 -10.90 10.94
CA VAL A 238 -3.66 -10.08 12.16
C VAL A 238 -3.72 -10.96 13.41
N SER A 239 -4.56 -12.01 13.42
CA SER A 239 -4.71 -12.90 14.58
C SER A 239 -3.45 -13.72 14.91
N CYS A 240 -2.51 -13.83 13.97
CA CYS A 240 -1.21 -14.44 14.25
C CYS A 240 -0.38 -13.59 15.22
N PHE A 241 -0.64 -12.28 15.34
CA PHE A 241 0.15 -11.35 16.15
C PHE A 241 -0.57 -11.03 17.46
N LYS A 242 0.17 -11.11 18.58
CA LYS A 242 -0.40 -10.89 19.91
C LYS A 242 -0.52 -9.38 20.18
N ARG A 243 -1.66 -8.97 20.74
CA ARG A 243 -1.87 -7.63 21.30
C ARG A 243 -1.40 -7.57 22.76
N PRO A 244 -1.05 -6.38 23.29
CA PRO A 244 -1.00 -5.08 22.60
C PRO A 244 0.19 -4.98 21.64
N TYR A 245 0.04 -4.16 20.61
CA TYR A 245 1.15 -3.83 19.71
C TYR A 245 2.04 -2.78 20.36
N THR A 246 3.32 -2.79 19.98
CA THR A 246 4.29 -1.76 20.37
C THR A 246 4.20 -0.54 19.45
N LYS A 247 3.62 -0.72 18.26
CA LYS A 247 3.31 0.33 17.27
C LYS A 247 1.82 0.72 17.30
N PRO A 248 1.44 1.85 16.67
CA PRO A 248 0.07 2.38 16.73
C PRO A 248 -1.00 1.41 16.21
N ASP A 249 -0.67 0.62 15.19
CA ASP A 249 -1.57 -0.29 14.51
C ASP A 249 -0.87 -1.59 14.09
N PHE A 250 -1.65 -2.52 13.56
CA PHE A 250 -1.14 -3.82 13.11
C PHE A 250 -0.10 -3.70 11.98
N TRP A 251 -0.33 -2.85 10.99
CA TRP A 251 0.53 -2.74 9.81
C TRP A 251 1.89 -2.14 10.19
N SER A 252 1.89 -1.10 11.03
CA SER A 252 3.11 -0.54 11.60
C SER A 252 3.91 -1.57 12.41
N GLU A 253 3.22 -2.37 13.24
CA GLU A 253 3.84 -3.46 14.01
C GLU A 253 4.42 -4.53 13.08
N PHE A 254 3.63 -5.01 12.12
CA PHE A 254 4.02 -6.03 11.16
C PHE A 254 5.23 -5.61 10.32
N THR A 255 5.25 -4.37 9.84
CA THR A 255 6.36 -3.80 9.07
C THR A 255 7.63 -3.75 9.91
N TRP A 256 7.54 -3.26 11.16
CA TRP A 256 8.69 -3.24 12.07
C TRP A 256 9.22 -4.64 12.40
N LEU A 257 8.33 -5.60 12.65
CA LEU A 257 8.69 -6.99 12.92
C LEU A 257 9.32 -7.69 11.71
N SER A 258 8.81 -7.42 10.50
CA SER A 258 9.34 -7.97 9.25
C SER A 258 10.71 -7.41 8.93
N ASP A 259 10.90 -6.08 9.04
CA ASP A 259 12.21 -5.44 8.91
C ASP A 259 13.20 -6.00 9.95
N THR A 260 12.77 -6.13 11.20
CA THR A 260 13.59 -6.72 12.27
C THR A 260 14.01 -8.14 11.90
N TYR A 261 13.06 -9.00 11.51
CA TYR A 261 13.38 -10.36 11.09
C TYR A 261 14.40 -10.38 9.93
N MET A 262 14.20 -9.54 8.90
CA MET A 262 15.11 -9.43 7.76
C MET A 262 16.51 -8.97 8.18
N ARG A 263 16.64 -7.92 9.00
CA ARG A 263 17.94 -7.42 9.48
C ARG A 263 18.79 -8.51 10.16
N TYR A 264 18.18 -9.37 10.97
CA TYR A 264 18.88 -10.45 11.69
C TYR A 264 18.94 -11.79 10.93
N THR A 265 18.40 -11.88 9.71
CA THR A 265 18.40 -13.11 8.90
C THR A 265 19.12 -12.96 7.56
N VAL A 266 19.21 -11.73 7.02
CA VAL A 266 19.96 -11.41 5.81
C VAL A 266 21.48 -11.52 6.03
N GLU A 267 21.98 -11.47 7.27
CA GLU A 267 23.39 -11.80 7.61
C GLU A 267 23.77 -13.28 7.37
N PHE A 268 22.84 -14.15 6.96
CA PHE A 268 23.10 -15.58 6.71
C PHE A 268 22.92 -16.05 5.26
N PHE A 269 22.62 -15.16 4.31
CA PHE A 269 22.71 -15.52 2.89
C PHE A 269 24.07 -15.06 2.36
N PRO A 270 25.03 -15.97 2.10
CA PRO A 270 26.24 -15.59 1.39
C PRO A 270 25.80 -14.98 0.07
N LYS A 271 26.29 -13.78 -0.22
CA LYS A 271 26.19 -13.18 -1.55
C LYS A 271 26.82 -14.17 -2.51
N CYS A 272 26.00 -14.89 -3.28
CA CYS A 272 26.51 -15.60 -4.44
C CYS A 272 27.06 -14.53 -5.39
N GLY A 273 28.36 -14.59 -5.62
CA GLY A 273 29.09 -13.71 -6.55
C GLY A 273 28.81 -14.05 -8.00
#